data_AF-L0RZJ5-F1
#
_entry.id   AF-L0RZJ5-F1
#
_cell.length_a   1.000
_cell.length_b   1.000
_cell.length_c   1.000
_cell.angle_alpha   90.00
_cell.angle_beta   90.00
_cell.angle_gamma   90.00
#
_symmetry.space_group_name_H-M   'P 1'
#
loop_
_entity.id
_entity.type
_entity.pdbx_description
1 polymer ?
#
loop_
_entity_poly.entity_id
_entity_poly.type
_entity_poly.pdbx_seq_one_letter_code
_entity_poly.pdbx_strand_id
1 'polypeptide(L)' 'MHWSLDVTFNEDSTRVRKDNAPENLSVLHKFAVNILKLEKSKKRRSLKAKRFKASGSLSYLEKVLSCISAD' A
#
# COMPACT_ATOMS: atom_id res chain seq x y z
N MET A 1 12.11 6.73 4.35
CA MET A 1 11.29 5.57 3.89
C MET A 1 10.91 5.69 2.41
N HIS A 2 11.76 6.26 1.55
CA HIS A 2 11.45 6.49 0.12
C HIS A 2 11.46 5.19 -0.70
N TRP A 3 12.55 4.41 -0.60
CA TRP A 3 12.75 3.13 -1.31
C TRP A 3 11.59 2.12 -1.23
N SER A 4 10.87 2.06 -0.10
CA SER A 4 9.75 1.12 0.05
C SER A 4 8.53 1.53 -0.78
N LEU A 5 8.34 2.83 -1.01
CA LEU A 5 7.26 3.37 -1.85
C LEU A 5 7.61 3.19 -3.32
N ASP A 6 8.86 3.42 -3.72
CA ASP A 6 9.31 3.21 -5.10
C ASP A 6 9.12 1.76 -5.54
N VAL A 7 9.57 0.80 -4.73
CA VAL A 7 9.45 -0.64 -5.07
C VAL A 7 8.00 -1.14 -5.02
N THR A 8 7.15 -0.56 -4.16
CA THR A 8 5.77 -1.05 -3.96
C THR A 8 4.77 -0.37 -4.89
N PHE A 9 4.92 0.94 -5.12
CA PHE A 9 3.97 1.81 -5.83
C PHE A 9 4.54 2.45 -7.09
N ASN A 10 5.84 2.28 -7.38
CA ASN A 10 6.50 2.93 -8.52
C ASN A 10 6.42 4.46 -8.43
N GLU A 11 6.61 5.00 -7.20
CA GLU A 11 6.38 6.41 -6.87
C GLU A 11 7.29 7.34 -7.70
N ASP A 12 8.58 7.05 -7.85
CA ASP A 12 9.51 7.83 -8.72
C ASP A 12 9.02 8.04 -10.17
N SER A 13 8.30 7.07 -10.71
CA SER A 13 7.79 7.13 -12.09
C SER A 13 6.44 7.84 -12.19
N THR A 14 5.84 8.26 -11.08
CA THR A 14 4.53 8.92 -11.08
C THR A 14 4.59 10.26 -11.81
N ARG A 15 3.52 10.60 -12.54
CA ARG A 15 3.40 11.88 -13.24
C ARG A 15 2.59 12.91 -12.46
N VAL A 16 2.16 12.58 -11.25
CA VAL A 16 1.42 13.48 -10.36
C VAL A 16 2.38 14.59 -9.90
N ARG A 17 2.18 15.82 -10.38
CA ARG A 17 3.04 16.99 -10.11
C ARG A 17 2.27 18.28 -9.76
N LYS A 18 0.94 18.23 -9.78
CA LYS A 18 0.10 19.42 -9.61
C LYS A 18 -0.14 19.69 -8.12
N ASP A 19 0.08 20.92 -7.69
CA ASP A 19 -0.24 21.43 -6.35
C ASP A 19 0.24 20.45 -5.24
N ASN A 20 -0.64 20.16 -4.27
CA ASN A 20 -0.38 19.25 -3.16
C ASN A 20 -0.60 17.77 -3.50
N ALA A 21 -0.88 17.44 -4.78
CA ALA A 21 -1.17 16.06 -5.18
C ALA A 21 0.02 15.08 -4.94
N PRO A 22 1.30 15.45 -5.16
CA PRO A 22 2.42 14.55 -4.87
C PRO A 22 2.52 14.21 -3.37
N GLU A 23 2.33 15.19 -2.50
CA GLU A 23 2.39 15.00 -1.05
C GLU A 23 1.22 14.18 -0.54
N ASN A 24 -0.01 14.51 -0.98
CA ASN A 24 -1.22 13.76 -0.64
C ASN A 24 -1.09 12.29 -1.06
N LEU A 25 -0.57 12.04 -2.27
CA LEU A 25 -0.36 10.69 -2.76
C LEU A 25 0.70 9.94 -1.94
N SER A 26 1.80 10.60 -1.56
CA SER A 26 2.82 9.99 -0.70
C SER A 26 2.25 9.61 0.66
N VAL A 27 1.40 10.44 1.25
CA VAL A 27 0.69 10.13 2.50
C VAL A 27 -0.21 8.90 2.34
N LEU A 28 -1.01 8.83 1.27
CA LEU A 28 -1.85 7.66 0.97
C LEU A 28 -1.02 6.38 0.78
N HIS A 29 0.10 6.46 0.06
CA HIS A 29 1.00 5.32 -0.12
C HIS A 29 1.58 4.84 1.22
N LYS A 30 1.96 5.76 2.12
CA LYS A 30 2.45 5.41 3.47
C LYS A 30 1.36 4.68 4.27
N PHE A 31 0.12 5.17 4.25
CA PHE A 31 -1.01 4.48 4.88
C PHE A 31 -1.18 3.06 4.33
N ALA A 32 -1.23 2.92 3.00
CA ALA A 32 -1.39 1.62 2.36
C ALA A 32 -0.25 0.64 2.71
N VAL A 33 1.01 1.10 2.73
CA VAL A 33 2.15 0.26 3.15
C VAL A 33 2.00 -0.21 4.58
N ASN A 34 1.60 0.67 5.49
CA ASN A 34 1.44 0.32 6.91
C ASN A 34 0.36 -0.74 7.10
N ILE A 35 -0.80 -0.58 6.45
CA ILE A 35 -1.88 -1.56 6.50
C ILE A 35 -1.43 -2.92 5.93
N LEU A 36 -0.72 -2.92 4.79
CA LEU A 36 -0.19 -4.15 4.17
C LEU A 36 0.85 -4.87 5.03
N LYS A 37 1.57 -4.14 5.91
CA LYS A 37 2.50 -4.69 6.90
C LYS A 37 1.76 -5.32 8.09
N LEU A 38 0.59 -4.81 8.47
CA LEU A 38 -0.25 -5.38 9.53
C LEU A 38 -0.85 -6.71 9.11
N GLU A 39 -1.20 -6.88 7.83
CA GLU A 39 -1.67 -8.16 7.30
C GLU A 39 -0.59 -9.25 7.49
N LYS A 40 -0.84 -10.24 8.37
CA LYS A 40 0.13 -11.31 8.68
C LYS A 40 -0.19 -12.66 8.04
N SER A 41 -1.32 -12.87 7.38
CA SER A 41 -1.66 -14.21 6.85
C SER A 41 -0.77 -14.63 5.69
N LYS A 42 -0.14 -13.67 4.99
CA LYS A 42 0.80 -13.93 3.90
C LYS A 42 2.21 -13.40 4.18
N LYS A 43 2.82 -13.79 5.30
CA LYS A 43 4.17 -13.31 5.73
C LYS A 43 5.26 -13.47 4.64
N ARG A 44 5.20 -14.53 3.82
CA ARG A 44 6.18 -14.81 2.75
C ARG A 44 6.00 -13.98 1.47
N ARG A 45 4.95 -13.15 1.36
CA ARG A 45 4.68 -12.35 0.15
C ARG A 45 5.20 -10.92 0.32
N SER A 46 5.82 -10.40 -0.73
CA SER A 46 6.24 -8.99 -0.80
C SER A 46 5.04 -8.03 -0.74
N LEU A 47 5.28 -6.78 -0.30
CA LEU A 47 4.24 -5.75 -0.23
C LEU A 47 3.58 -5.50 -1.60
N LYS A 48 4.37 -5.48 -2.69
CA LYS A 48 3.87 -5.39 -4.07
C LYS A 48 2.92 -6.54 -4.42
N ALA A 49 3.26 -7.77 -4.05
CA ALA A 49 2.40 -8.94 -4.30
C ALA A 49 1.12 -8.91 -3.47
N LYS A 50 1.18 -8.45 -2.21
CA LYS A 50 -0.01 -8.26 -1.37
C LYS A 50 -0.92 -7.18 -1.95
N ARG A 51 -0.36 -6.04 -2.36
CA ARG A 51 -1.10 -4.96 -3.03
C ARG A 51 -1.79 -5.45 -4.30
N PHE A 52 -1.07 -6.16 -5.16
CA PHE A 52 -1.64 -6.72 -6.39
C PHE A 52 -2.78 -7.72 -6.11
N LYS A 53 -2.65 -8.54 -5.06
CA LYS A 53 -3.76 -9.40 -4.65
C LYS A 53 -4.96 -8.59 -4.16
N ALA A 54 -4.72 -7.55 -3.35
CA ALA A 54 -5.79 -6.69 -2.83
C ALA A 54 -6.53 -5.96 -3.96
N SER A 55 -5.86 -5.58 -5.05
CA SER A 55 -6.52 -4.99 -6.21
C SER A 55 -7.42 -5.95 -6.98
N GLY A 56 -7.18 -7.27 -6.90
CA GLY A 56 -7.91 -8.29 -7.67
C GLY A 56 -8.84 -9.18 -6.86
N SER A 57 -8.94 -9.00 -5.55
CA SER A 57 -9.72 -9.88 -4.67
C SER A 57 -10.34 -9.06 -3.54
N LEU A 58 -11.65 -8.82 -3.65
CA LEU A 58 -12.41 -8.05 -2.66
C LEU A 58 -12.32 -8.66 -1.26
N SER A 59 -12.49 -9.99 -1.14
CA SER A 59 -12.35 -10.70 0.13
C SER A 59 -10.96 -10.55 0.77
N TYR A 60 -9.91 -10.46 -0.05
CA TYR A 60 -8.57 -10.19 0.46
C TYR A 60 -8.35 -8.73 0.81
N LEU A 61 -8.95 -7.79 0.07
CA LEU A 61 -8.94 -6.37 0.41
C LEU A 61 -9.62 -6.12 1.76
N GLU A 62 -10.82 -6.67 1.97
CA GLU A 62 -11.55 -6.59 3.24
C GLU A 62 -10.72 -7.10 4.41
N LYS A 63 -10.04 -8.24 4.22
CA LYS A 63 -9.11 -8.79 5.21
C LYS A 63 -7.93 -7.86 5.51
N VAL A 64 -7.38 -7.21 4.49
CA VAL A 64 -6.30 -6.23 4.65
C VAL A 64 -6.81 -5.01 5.44
N LEU A 65 -8.01 -4.53 5.14
CA LEU A 65 -8.61 -3.37 5.81
C LEU A 65 -9.02 -3.67 7.25
N SER A 66 -9.51 -4.87 7.55
CA SER A 66 -9.87 -5.26 8.92
C SER A 66 -8.67 -5.28 9.87
N CYS A 67 -7.44 -5.34 9.35
CA CYS A 67 -6.22 -5.24 10.14
C CYS A 67 -6.04 -3.84 10.78
N ILE A 68 -6.80 -2.82 10.37
CA ILE A 68 -6.78 -1.47 10.96
C ILE A 68 -7.62 -1.41 12.24
N SER A 69 -8.69 -2.22 12.32
CA SER A 69 -9.67 -2.19 13.43
C SER A 69 -9.37 -3.23 14.51
N ALA A 70 -8.21 -3.90 14.44
CA ALA A 70 -7.82 -4.96 15.37
C ALA A 70 -6.98 -4.45 16.56
N ASP A 71 -6.95 -3.12 16.76
CA ASP A 71 -6.37 -2.43 17.92
C ASP A 71 -7.46 -2.01 18.91
#